data_AF-A0A067EUJ2-F1
#
_entry.id   AF-A0A067EUJ2-F1
#
_cell.length_a   1.000
_cell.length_b   1.000
_cell.length_c   1.000
_cell.angle_alpha   90.00
_cell.angle_beta   90.00
_cell.angle_gamma   90.00
#
_symmetry.space_group_name_H-M   'P 1'
#
loop_
_entity.id
_entity.type
_entity.pdbx_description
1 polymer ?
#
loop_
_entity_poly.entity_id
_entity_poly.type
_entity_poly.pdbx_seq_one_letter_code
_entity_poly.pdbx_strand_id
1 'polypeptide(L)'
;MHHLSEHQHVVRIHDTYEDKSCVHIVMELCEGGELFDRIVKKGNYSEREAAKLMKTIVGVVECCHSLGVFHRDLKPENFLFLSVDEDAALKATDFGLSVFYKPDEVFSDVVGSPYYVAPEVLRKHYGPEADVWSAGVILYILLSGVPPFWAETEIGIFRQILEGKIDFESEPWPNISESAKDLIRKMLDQNPKRRLTAHEVLCHPWIVDDKVAPDKPLDSAVLSRLKHFSAMNKLKKMALRVIAERLNEEEIGGLKELFKMIDTDNSGTITFDELKDGLKRVGSQLMESEIKDLMDAVRKIFSRFSIKTYCNLSL
;
A
#
# COMPACT_ATOMS: atom_id res chain seq x y z
N MET A 1 -8.71 -3.30 19.43
CA MET A 1 -9.66 -2.65 18.49
C MET A 1 -10.79 -1.88 19.17
N HIS A 2 -11.50 -2.37 20.20
CA HIS A 2 -12.57 -1.58 20.85
C HIS A 2 -12.16 -0.15 21.25
N HIS A 3 -10.99 0.02 21.85
CA HIS A 3 -10.45 1.35 22.22
C HIS A 3 -10.17 2.29 21.01
N LEU A 4 -10.00 1.74 19.81
CA LEU A 4 -9.77 2.50 18.57
C LEU A 4 -11.04 2.69 17.73
N SER A 5 -12.07 1.88 17.99
CA SER A 5 -13.29 1.79 17.15
C SER A 5 -14.18 3.03 17.20
N GLU A 6 -13.92 3.96 18.12
CA GLU A 6 -14.59 5.27 18.17
C GLU A 6 -13.91 6.32 17.29
N HIS A 7 -12.70 6.05 16.79
CA HIS A 7 -12.01 6.96 15.89
C HIS A 7 -12.65 6.92 14.50
N GLN A 8 -13.10 8.08 14.01
CA GLN A 8 -13.85 8.19 12.75
C GLN A 8 -13.12 7.60 11.51
N HIS A 9 -11.78 7.55 11.55
CA HIS A 9 -10.94 7.02 10.48
C HIS A 9 -10.40 5.61 10.75
N VAL A 10 -10.94 4.88 11.73
CA VAL A 10 -10.65 3.45 11.95
C VAL A 10 -11.93 2.66 11.70
N VAL A 11 -11.81 1.50 11.05
CA VAL A 11 -12.96 0.62 10.82
C VAL A 11 -13.59 0.17 12.14
N ARG A 12 -14.91 0.31 12.25
CA ARG A 12 -15.62 -0.11 13.46
C ARG A 12 -15.82 -1.64 13.46
N ILE A 13 -15.56 -2.26 14.61
CA ILE A 13 -16.01 -3.63 14.88
C ILE A 13 -17.40 -3.55 15.51
N HIS A 14 -18.36 -4.20 14.87
CA HIS A 14 -19.74 -4.28 15.36
C HIS A 14 -19.92 -5.45 16.31
N ASP A 15 -19.39 -6.62 15.97
CA ASP A 15 -19.52 -7.84 16.78
C ASP A 15 -18.40 -8.84 16.49
N THR A 16 -18.22 -9.81 17.37
CA THR A 16 -17.27 -10.91 17.22
C THR A 16 -17.91 -12.22 17.64
N TYR A 17 -17.86 -13.21 16.76
CA TYR A 17 -18.37 -14.55 17.02
C TYR A 17 -17.25 -15.59 16.88
N GLU A 18 -17.38 -16.70 17.57
CA GLU A 18 -16.44 -17.81 17.48
C GLU A 18 -17.22 -19.11 17.28
N ASP A 19 -16.79 -19.92 16.32
CA ASP A 19 -17.25 -21.30 16.17
C ASP A 19 -16.08 -22.28 16.37
N LYS A 20 -16.31 -23.58 16.09
CA LYS A 20 -15.31 -24.63 16.33
C LYS A 20 -14.03 -24.49 15.47
N SER A 21 -14.08 -23.71 14.40
CA SER A 21 -13.05 -23.66 13.37
C SER A 21 -12.52 -22.25 13.14
N CYS A 22 -13.35 -21.22 13.35
CA CYS A 22 -13.07 -19.85 12.92
C CYS A 22 -13.51 -18.81 13.96
N VAL A 23 -12.77 -17.69 13.97
CA VAL A 23 -13.21 -16.43 14.59
C VAL A 23 -13.78 -15.54 13.49
N HIS A 24 -14.99 -15.03 13.70
CA HIS A 24 -15.72 -14.16 12.77
C HIS A 24 -15.79 -12.76 13.36
N ILE A 25 -15.21 -11.79 12.65
CA ILE A 25 -15.19 -10.38 13.09
C ILE A 25 -16.14 -9.61 12.17
N VAL A 26 -17.26 -9.13 12.70
CA VAL A 26 -18.22 -8.31 11.97
C VAL A 26 -17.77 -6.86 12.03
N MET A 27 -17.46 -6.28 10.88
CA MET A 27 -16.90 -4.94 10.75
C MET A 27 -17.78 -4.05 9.87
N GLU A 28 -17.60 -2.74 10.02
CA GLU A 28 -18.14 -1.72 9.11
C GLU A 28 -17.66 -2.01 7.67
N LEU A 29 -18.58 -1.96 6.71
CA LEU A 29 -18.30 -2.23 5.30
C LEU A 29 -17.79 -0.95 4.61
N CYS A 30 -16.60 -1.03 4.00
CA CYS A 30 -16.01 0.04 3.19
C CYS A 30 -16.17 -0.27 1.69
N GLU A 31 -17.17 0.32 1.03
CA GLU A 31 -17.48 0.06 -0.39
C GLU A 31 -16.77 1.03 -1.37
N GLY A 32 -16.10 2.06 -0.84
CA GLY A 32 -15.47 3.12 -1.63
C GLY A 32 -14.17 2.74 -2.35
N GLY A 33 -13.65 1.54 -2.07
CA GLY A 33 -12.42 1.02 -2.67
C GLY A 33 -11.14 1.56 -2.02
N GLU A 34 -9.99 1.21 -2.61
CA GLU A 34 -8.66 1.51 -2.08
C GLU A 34 -8.25 2.98 -2.35
N LEU A 35 -7.36 3.50 -1.51
CA LEU A 35 -6.82 4.86 -1.57
C LEU A 35 -6.44 5.32 -2.99
N PHE A 36 -5.63 4.53 -3.70
CA PHE A 36 -5.10 4.90 -5.01
C PHE A 36 -6.14 4.81 -6.13
N ASP A 37 -7.10 3.90 -6.06
CA ASP A 37 -8.17 3.82 -7.05
C ASP A 37 -9.00 5.09 -7.08
N ARG A 38 -9.25 5.66 -5.89
CA ARG A 38 -10.02 6.88 -5.74
C ARG A 38 -9.32 8.07 -6.38
N ILE A 39 -8.02 8.19 -6.14
CA ILE A 39 -7.16 9.22 -6.74
C ILE A 39 -7.19 9.11 -8.27
N VAL A 40 -7.00 7.90 -8.79
CA VAL A 40 -6.98 7.64 -10.24
C VAL A 40 -8.34 7.93 -10.89
N LYS A 41 -9.44 7.55 -10.23
CA LYS A 41 -10.80 7.78 -10.74
C LYS A 41 -11.15 9.27 -10.82
N LYS A 42 -10.62 10.09 -9.90
CA LYS A 42 -10.84 11.54 -9.89
C LYS A 42 -10.19 12.24 -11.08
N GLY A 43 -9.06 11.71 -11.57
CA GLY A 43 -8.39 12.19 -12.78
C GLY A 43 -7.58 13.49 -12.62
N ASN A 44 -7.78 14.24 -11.54
CA ASN A 44 -6.90 15.29 -11.07
C ASN A 44 -6.46 15.00 -9.63
N TYR A 45 -5.22 15.37 -9.31
CA TYR A 45 -4.65 15.14 -7.99
C TYR A 45 -3.55 16.16 -7.70
N SER A 46 -3.55 16.81 -6.54
CA SER A 46 -2.57 17.83 -6.13
C SER A 46 -1.81 17.47 -4.85
N GLU A 47 -0.73 18.20 -4.54
CA GLU A 47 -0.04 18.09 -3.24
C GLU A 47 -0.98 18.43 -2.08
N ARG A 48 -1.90 19.39 -2.27
CA ARG A 48 -2.91 19.73 -1.26
C ARG A 48 -3.83 18.55 -0.94
N GLU A 49 -4.21 17.77 -1.94
CA GLU A 49 -5.02 16.57 -1.73
C GLU A 49 -4.22 15.47 -1.04
N ALA A 50 -2.95 15.29 -1.42
CA ALA A 50 -2.04 14.40 -0.72
C ALA A 50 -1.86 14.77 0.75
N ALA A 51 -1.74 16.06 1.07
CA ALA A 51 -1.63 16.55 2.44
C ALA A 51 -2.89 16.22 3.27
N LYS A 52 -4.09 16.34 2.70
CA LYS A 52 -5.36 15.97 3.36
C LYS A 52 -5.44 14.47 3.67
N LEU A 53 -5.05 13.63 2.71
CA LEU A 53 -4.99 12.18 2.90
C LEU A 53 -3.96 11.81 3.97
N MET A 54 -2.76 12.40 3.91
CA MET A 54 -1.73 12.15 4.90
C MET A 54 -2.10 12.63 6.30
N LYS A 55 -2.78 13.77 6.42
CA LYS A 55 -3.33 14.23 7.70
C LYS A 55 -4.25 13.19 8.32
N THR A 56 -5.06 12.53 7.50
CA THR A 56 -5.98 11.46 7.94
C THR A 56 -5.21 10.20 8.34
N ILE A 57 -4.29 9.73 7.49
CA ILE A 57 -3.47 8.53 7.72
C ILE A 57 -2.66 8.70 9.01
N VAL A 58 -1.93 9.80 9.15
CA VAL A 58 -1.10 10.07 10.34
C VAL A 58 -1.96 10.36 11.57
N GLY A 59 -3.16 10.93 11.41
CA GLY A 59 -4.13 11.05 12.49
C GLY A 59 -4.52 9.70 13.10
N VAL A 60 -4.68 8.67 12.26
CA VAL A 60 -4.88 7.29 12.75
C VAL A 60 -3.65 6.79 13.51
N VAL A 61 -2.44 7.03 12.98
CA VAL A 61 -1.19 6.61 13.64
C VAL A 61 -1.02 7.28 15.00
N GLU A 62 -1.25 8.60 15.07
CA GLU A 62 -1.16 9.36 16.31
C GLU A 62 -2.18 8.87 17.35
N CYS A 63 -3.42 8.62 16.93
CA CYS A 63 -4.44 8.02 17.79
C CYS A 63 -4.00 6.65 18.31
N CYS A 64 -3.47 5.78 17.46
CA CYS A 64 -2.93 4.47 17.86
C CYS A 64 -1.81 4.62 18.89
N HIS A 65 -0.82 5.46 18.62
CA HIS A 65 0.33 5.67 19.50
C HIS A 65 -0.09 6.28 20.85
N SER A 66 -1.05 7.21 20.85
CA SER A 66 -1.60 7.81 22.08
C SER A 66 -2.30 6.79 22.99
N LEU A 67 -2.81 5.70 22.42
CA LEU A 67 -3.48 4.60 23.11
C LEU A 67 -2.54 3.40 23.36
N GLY A 68 -1.24 3.55 23.10
CA GLY A 68 -0.25 2.48 23.25
C GLY A 68 -0.45 1.34 22.26
N VAL A 69 -0.95 1.62 21.06
CA VAL A 69 -1.13 0.66 19.96
C VAL A 69 -0.11 0.94 18.86
N PHE A 70 0.60 -0.09 18.43
CA PHE A 70 1.52 -0.08 17.30
C PHE A 70 0.91 -0.86 16.14
N HIS A 71 0.69 -0.21 14.98
CA HIS A 71 -0.01 -0.81 13.84
C HIS A 71 0.79 -1.92 13.15
N ARG A 72 2.08 -1.66 12.85
CA ARG A 72 3.08 -2.58 12.26
C ARG A 72 2.92 -3.00 10.79
N ASP A 73 1.77 -2.76 10.16
CA ASP A 73 1.59 -3.02 8.71
C ASP A 73 0.82 -1.90 8.00
N LEU A 74 1.30 -0.67 8.14
CA LEU A 74 0.72 0.46 7.41
C LEU A 74 1.09 0.40 5.94
N LYS A 75 0.06 0.36 5.09
CA LYS A 75 0.18 0.34 3.63
C LYS A 75 -1.11 0.87 3.00
N PRO A 76 -1.07 1.39 1.77
CA PRO A 76 -2.25 1.94 1.07
C PRO A 76 -3.44 0.98 0.98
N GLU A 77 -3.16 -0.32 0.89
CA GLU A 77 -4.15 -1.39 0.84
C GLU A 77 -5.00 -1.48 2.11
N ASN A 78 -4.48 -0.99 3.23
CA ASN A 78 -5.13 -0.96 4.53
C ASN A 78 -5.87 0.36 4.77
N PHE A 79 -6.06 1.19 3.74
CA PHE A 79 -6.86 2.41 3.79
C PHE A 79 -7.95 2.37 2.71
N LEU A 80 -9.20 2.21 3.15
CA LEU A 80 -10.38 2.09 2.30
C LEU A 80 -11.31 3.28 2.49
N PHE A 81 -11.99 3.70 1.44
CA PHE A 81 -13.06 4.68 1.55
C PHE A 81 -14.36 4.00 1.99
N LEU A 82 -15.10 4.65 2.91
CA LEU A 82 -16.34 4.11 3.46
C LEU A 82 -17.41 3.87 2.38
N SER A 83 -17.59 4.83 1.48
CA SER A 83 -18.57 4.76 0.39
C SER A 83 -17.99 5.31 -0.92
N VAL A 84 -18.77 5.22 -2.00
CA VAL A 84 -18.40 5.76 -3.32
C VAL A 84 -18.58 7.28 -3.45
N ASP A 85 -19.09 7.94 -2.41
CA ASP A 85 -19.38 9.38 -2.36
C ASP A 85 -18.10 10.21 -2.31
N GLU A 86 -18.10 11.38 -2.95
CA GLU A 86 -16.88 12.20 -3.13
C GLU A 86 -16.21 12.59 -1.82
N ASP A 87 -17.00 12.81 -0.78
CA ASP A 87 -16.61 13.19 0.58
C ASP A 87 -16.51 12.00 1.56
N ALA A 88 -16.56 10.76 1.05
CA ALA A 88 -16.45 9.57 1.87
C ALA A 88 -15.22 9.57 2.76
N ALA A 89 -15.40 9.16 4.02
CA ALA A 89 -14.30 9.07 4.99
C ALA A 89 -13.31 7.97 4.59
N LEU A 90 -12.01 8.28 4.68
CA LEU A 90 -10.95 7.28 4.62
C LEU A 90 -10.86 6.54 5.96
N LYS A 91 -10.82 5.21 5.91
CA LYS A 91 -10.83 4.29 7.04
C LYS A 91 -9.60 3.40 7.00
N ALA A 92 -8.83 3.37 8.08
CA ALA A 92 -7.80 2.38 8.32
C ALA A 92 -8.46 1.03 8.66
N THR A 93 -7.98 -0.01 8.00
CA THR A 93 -8.42 -1.39 8.13
C THR A 93 -7.24 -2.29 8.45
N ASP A 94 -7.51 -3.50 8.91
CA ASP A 94 -6.52 -4.55 9.16
C ASP A 94 -5.47 -4.23 10.24
N PHE A 95 -5.85 -4.53 11.48
CA PHE A 95 -4.99 -4.49 12.66
C PHE A 95 -4.46 -5.89 13.02
N GLY A 96 -4.44 -6.83 12.07
CA GLY A 96 -4.07 -8.24 12.31
C GLY A 96 -2.64 -8.41 12.80
N LEU A 97 -1.76 -7.47 12.47
CA LEU A 97 -0.38 -7.42 12.96
C LEU A 97 -0.18 -6.41 14.10
N SER A 98 -1.20 -5.70 14.55
CA SER A 98 -1.03 -4.67 15.58
C SER A 98 -0.82 -5.25 16.97
N VAL A 99 -0.13 -4.50 17.83
CA VAL A 99 0.15 -4.89 19.23
C VAL A 99 -0.04 -3.72 20.17
N PHE A 100 -0.30 -4.03 21.44
CA PHE A 100 -0.12 -3.05 22.50
C PHE A 100 1.35 -2.96 22.89
N TYR A 101 1.81 -1.77 23.24
CA TYR A 101 3.16 -1.54 23.70
C TYR A 101 3.19 -0.59 24.90
N LYS A 102 4.23 -0.71 25.71
CA LYS A 102 4.58 0.25 26.75
C LYS A 102 5.71 1.16 26.27
N PRO A 103 5.84 2.38 26.83
CA PRO A 103 7.01 3.20 26.59
C PRO A 103 8.31 2.39 26.81
N ASP A 104 9.28 2.57 25.91
CA ASP A 104 10.56 1.88 25.88
C ASP A 104 10.52 0.36 25.59
N GLU A 105 9.35 -0.21 25.28
CA GLU A 105 9.24 -1.59 24.82
C GLU A 105 9.82 -1.74 23.40
N VAL A 106 10.57 -2.82 23.19
CA VAL A 106 11.28 -3.09 21.93
C VAL A 106 10.81 -4.40 21.34
N PHE A 107 10.55 -4.38 20.04
CA PHE A 107 10.14 -5.54 19.26
C PHE A 107 11.29 -6.11 18.43
N SER A 108 11.27 -7.43 18.20
CA SER A 108 12.32 -8.16 17.46
C SER A 108 11.81 -9.05 16.32
N ASP A 109 10.49 -9.19 16.17
CA ASP A 109 9.90 -9.88 15.03
C ASP A 109 10.02 -9.03 13.77
N VAL A 110 10.27 -9.68 12.62
CA VAL A 110 10.24 -9.00 11.32
C VAL A 110 8.84 -9.18 10.75
N VAL A 111 8.07 -8.10 10.75
CA VAL A 111 6.68 -8.05 10.27
C VAL A 111 6.47 -6.84 9.37
N GLY A 112 5.37 -6.84 8.63
CA GLY A 112 5.00 -5.79 7.71
C GLY A 112 5.35 -6.10 6.26
N SER A 113 4.81 -5.29 5.36
CA SER A 113 4.94 -5.48 3.91
C SER A 113 6.29 -4.91 3.39
N PRO A 114 7.03 -5.60 2.49
CA PRO A 114 8.44 -5.30 2.19
C PRO A 114 8.76 -3.86 1.76
N TYR A 115 7.85 -3.16 1.08
CA TYR A 115 8.08 -1.78 0.64
C TYR A 115 7.96 -0.75 1.76
N TYR A 116 7.22 -1.06 2.82
CA TYR A 116 6.81 -0.12 3.86
C TYR A 116 7.55 -0.36 5.18
N VAL A 117 8.34 -1.42 5.27
CA VAL A 117 9.08 -1.80 6.48
C VAL A 117 10.20 -0.81 6.77
N ALA A 118 10.34 -0.43 8.05
CA ALA A 118 11.39 0.48 8.50
C ALA A 118 12.74 -0.24 8.64
N PRO A 119 13.88 0.45 8.47
CA PRO A 119 15.20 -0.19 8.50
C PRO A 119 15.53 -0.81 9.86
N GLU A 120 15.01 -0.26 10.96
CA GLU A 120 15.17 -0.82 12.30
C GLU A 120 14.33 -2.09 12.55
N VAL A 121 13.23 -2.30 11.82
CA VAL A 121 12.45 -3.55 11.87
C VAL A 121 13.29 -4.69 11.29
N LEU A 122 14.00 -4.45 10.20
CA LEU A 122 14.96 -5.40 9.60
C LEU A 122 16.13 -5.71 10.55
N ARG A 123 16.46 -4.78 11.44
CA ARG A 123 17.47 -4.94 12.50
C ARG A 123 16.91 -5.56 13.78
N LYS A 124 15.61 -5.87 13.83
CA LYS A 124 14.92 -6.53 14.96
C LYS A 124 15.05 -5.75 16.28
N HIS A 125 15.11 -4.43 16.20
CA HIS A 125 15.20 -3.57 17.36
C HIS A 125 14.48 -2.25 17.05
N TYR A 126 13.17 -2.24 17.29
CA TYR A 126 12.30 -1.14 16.86
C TYR A 126 11.14 -0.91 17.82
N GLY A 127 10.56 0.28 17.69
CA GLY A 127 9.37 0.73 18.39
C GLY A 127 8.33 1.32 17.43
N PRO A 128 7.33 2.04 17.95
CA PRO A 128 6.21 2.58 17.18
C PRO A 128 6.63 3.58 16.09
N GLU A 129 7.85 4.12 16.13
CA GLU A 129 8.40 5.04 15.12
C GLU A 129 8.44 4.43 13.72
N ALA A 130 8.40 3.10 13.62
CA ALA A 130 8.30 2.38 12.35
C ALA A 130 7.00 2.68 11.59
N ASP A 131 5.88 2.95 12.28
CA ASP A 131 4.62 3.34 11.63
C ASP A 131 4.77 4.68 10.89
N VAL A 132 5.55 5.62 11.45
CA VAL A 132 5.82 6.93 10.80
C VAL A 132 6.66 6.75 9.54
N TRP A 133 7.61 5.80 9.55
CA TRP A 133 8.35 5.44 8.35
C TRP A 133 7.41 4.91 7.26
N SER A 134 6.54 3.95 7.59
CA SER A 134 5.57 3.40 6.64
C SER A 134 4.65 4.49 6.08
N ALA A 135 4.17 5.41 6.92
CA ALA A 135 3.41 6.58 6.47
C ALA A 135 4.23 7.51 5.54
N GLY A 136 5.53 7.68 5.78
CA GLY A 136 6.44 8.42 4.91
C GLY A 136 6.61 7.75 3.54
N VAL A 137 6.67 6.42 3.49
CA VAL A 137 6.68 5.65 2.24
C VAL A 137 5.37 5.87 1.47
N ILE A 138 4.22 5.84 2.14
CA ILE A 138 2.92 6.13 1.54
C ILE A 138 2.91 7.53 0.93
N LEU A 139 3.38 8.56 1.66
CA LEU A 139 3.47 9.93 1.15
C LEU A 139 4.38 10.03 -0.08
N TYR A 140 5.54 9.37 -0.07
CA TYR A 140 6.43 9.34 -1.23
C TYR A 140 5.73 8.76 -2.47
N ILE A 141 4.99 7.65 -2.31
CA ILE A 141 4.24 7.02 -3.39
C ILE A 141 3.10 7.94 -3.86
N LEU A 142 2.37 8.59 -2.95
CA LEU A 142 1.31 9.52 -3.31
C LEU A 142 1.82 10.64 -4.24
N LEU A 143 3.03 11.16 -4.01
CA LEU A 143 3.57 12.28 -4.79
C LEU A 143 4.32 11.86 -6.07
N SER A 144 4.86 10.64 -6.13
CA SER A 144 5.69 10.18 -7.26
C SER A 144 5.11 9.04 -8.09
N GLY A 145 4.16 8.31 -7.51
CA GLY A 145 3.56 7.08 -8.06
C GLY A 145 4.46 5.85 -7.97
N VAL A 146 5.63 5.92 -7.34
CA VAL A 146 6.59 4.81 -7.22
C VAL A 146 7.11 4.70 -5.78
N PRO A 147 7.53 3.51 -5.31
CA PRO A 147 8.14 3.38 -3.99
C PRO A 147 9.53 4.04 -3.93
N PRO A 148 9.94 4.56 -2.77
CA PRO A 148 11.26 5.19 -2.60
C PRO A 148 12.42 4.19 -2.64
N PHE A 149 12.15 2.93 -2.26
CA PHE A 149 13.12 1.85 -2.25
C PHE A 149 12.63 0.74 -3.16
N TRP A 150 13.42 0.41 -4.17
CA TRP A 150 13.04 -0.60 -5.15
C TRP A 150 14.22 -1.43 -5.63
N ALA A 151 14.00 -2.73 -5.79
CA ALA A 151 14.92 -3.67 -6.43
C ALA A 151 14.16 -4.91 -6.92
N GLU A 152 14.75 -5.66 -7.85
CA GLU A 152 14.16 -6.89 -8.41
C GLU A 152 14.05 -8.07 -7.43
N THR A 153 14.52 -7.95 -6.19
CA THR A 153 14.39 -9.01 -5.17
C THR A 153 14.08 -8.39 -3.81
N GLU A 154 13.37 -9.11 -2.94
CA GLU A 154 13.01 -8.62 -1.60
C GLU A 154 14.26 -8.26 -0.79
N ILE A 155 15.29 -9.11 -0.91
CA ILE A 155 16.62 -8.86 -0.35
C ILE A 155 17.22 -7.57 -0.91
N GLY A 156 17.03 -7.29 -2.20
CA GLY A 156 17.44 -6.04 -2.82
C GLY A 156 16.69 -4.83 -2.26
N ILE A 157 15.38 -4.93 -2.05
CA ILE A 157 14.56 -3.88 -1.45
C ILE A 157 15.08 -3.60 -0.03
N PHE A 158 15.32 -4.64 0.77
CA PHE A 158 15.87 -4.52 2.11
C PHE A 158 17.26 -3.87 2.11
N ARG A 159 18.11 -4.17 1.13
CA ARG A 159 19.39 -3.46 0.96
C ARG A 159 19.19 -1.97 0.68
N GLN A 160 18.29 -1.62 -0.23
CA GLN A 160 17.95 -0.22 -0.53
C GLN A 160 17.41 0.52 0.70
N ILE A 161 16.54 -0.13 1.49
CA ILE A 161 16.02 0.41 2.76
C ILE A 161 17.16 0.67 3.76
N LEU A 162 18.10 -0.28 3.89
CA LEU A 162 19.24 -0.15 4.81
C LEU A 162 20.29 0.88 4.33
N GLU A 163 20.43 1.07 3.02
CA GLU A 163 21.23 2.16 2.44
C GLU A 163 20.55 3.52 2.66
N GLY A 164 19.21 3.56 2.58
CA GLY A 164 18.34 4.71 2.86
C GLY A 164 18.60 5.93 1.99
N LYS A 165 19.08 5.72 0.76
CA LYS A 165 19.18 6.77 -0.25
C LYS A 165 17.79 6.99 -0.87
N ILE A 166 17.26 8.20 -0.72
CA ILE A 166 15.97 8.59 -1.31
C ILE A 166 16.23 9.47 -2.53
N ASP A 167 15.57 9.16 -3.63
CA ASP A 167 15.62 9.95 -4.85
C ASP A 167 14.65 11.14 -4.77
N PHE A 168 15.18 12.35 -4.91
CA PHE A 168 14.42 13.60 -5.05
C PHE A 168 14.84 14.38 -6.31
N GLU A 169 15.53 13.72 -7.23
CA GLU A 169 16.11 14.30 -8.45
C GLU A 169 15.32 13.86 -9.69
N SER A 170 14.91 12.58 -9.77
CA SER A 170 14.14 12.09 -10.90
C SER A 170 12.71 12.64 -10.94
N GLU A 171 12.11 12.74 -12.12
CA GLU A 171 10.72 13.18 -12.28
C GLU A 171 9.74 12.30 -11.47
N PRO A 172 8.81 12.88 -10.69
CA PRO A 172 8.36 14.28 -10.76
C PRO A 172 9.03 15.23 -9.75
N TRP A 173 10.03 14.77 -8.99
CA TRP A 173 10.54 15.48 -7.82
C TRP A 173 11.04 16.90 -8.05
N PRO A 174 11.66 17.26 -9.19
CA PRO A 174 11.99 18.66 -9.47
C PRO A 174 10.81 19.62 -9.37
N ASN A 175 9.58 19.13 -9.62
CA ASN A 175 8.36 19.91 -9.62
C ASN A 175 7.56 19.86 -8.30
N ILE A 176 7.90 18.94 -7.39
CA ILE A 176 7.28 18.79 -6.07
C ILE A 176 7.85 19.83 -5.10
N SER A 177 7.01 20.40 -4.24
CA SER A 177 7.43 21.44 -3.29
C SER A 177 8.54 20.97 -2.34
N GLU A 178 9.45 21.89 -2.00
CA GLU A 178 10.51 21.59 -1.01
C GLU A 178 9.94 21.27 0.38
N SER A 179 8.76 21.81 0.73
CA SER A 179 8.12 21.51 2.01
C SER A 179 7.61 20.06 2.07
N ALA A 180 7.10 19.50 0.97
CA ALA A 180 6.78 18.08 0.87
C ALA A 180 8.03 17.21 1.04
N LYS A 181 9.11 17.56 0.32
CA LYS A 181 10.38 16.81 0.40
C LYS A 181 10.99 16.88 1.80
N ASP A 182 10.94 18.03 2.45
CA ASP A 182 11.39 18.20 3.84
C ASP A 182 10.61 17.29 4.79
N LEU A 183 9.28 17.23 4.66
CA LEU A 183 8.46 16.31 5.45
C LEU A 183 8.88 14.84 5.21
N ILE A 184 9.00 14.41 3.96
CA ILE A 184 9.38 13.04 3.61
C ILE A 184 10.77 12.70 4.18
N ARG A 185 11.76 13.60 4.06
CA ARG A 185 13.10 13.38 4.63
C ARG A 185 13.06 13.16 6.14
N LYS A 186 12.19 13.88 6.84
CA LYS A 186 12.04 13.78 8.31
C LYS A 186 11.23 12.55 8.74
N MET A 187 10.27 12.09 7.94
CA MET A 187 9.53 10.84 8.17
C MET A 187 10.37 9.60 7.82
N LEU A 188 11.26 9.71 6.83
CA LEU A 188 12.15 8.64 6.37
C LEU A 188 13.60 8.82 6.89
N ASP A 189 13.77 9.46 8.06
CA ASP A 189 15.07 9.48 8.74
C ASP A 189 15.41 8.05 9.21
N GLN A 190 16.59 7.56 8.83
CA GLN A 190 17.05 6.22 9.21
C GLN A 190 17.23 6.05 10.72
N ASN A 191 17.46 7.15 11.44
CA ASN A 191 17.56 7.12 12.89
C ASN A 191 16.15 7.35 13.50
N PRO A 192 15.52 6.31 14.09
CA PRO A 192 14.18 6.45 14.65
C PRO A 192 14.09 7.52 15.75
N LYS A 193 15.19 7.82 16.45
CA LYS A 193 15.23 8.88 17.48
C LYS A 193 15.19 10.31 16.92
N ARG A 194 15.52 10.48 15.65
CA ARG A 194 15.48 11.76 14.93
C ARG A 194 14.27 11.88 14.01
N ARG A 195 13.65 10.75 13.68
CA ARG A 195 12.43 10.68 12.90
C ARG A 195 11.32 11.38 13.67
N LEU A 196 10.48 12.11 12.94
CA LEU A 196 9.32 12.75 13.55
C LEU A 196 8.40 11.70 14.19
N THR A 197 7.77 12.10 15.28
CA THR A 197 6.59 11.42 15.81
C THR A 197 5.37 11.72 14.92
N ALA A 198 4.33 10.89 15.02
CA ALA A 198 3.07 11.13 14.29
C ALA A 198 2.47 12.51 14.63
N HIS A 199 2.56 12.93 15.89
CA HIS A 199 2.11 14.26 16.32
C HIS A 199 2.91 15.40 15.66
N GLU A 200 4.23 15.28 15.57
CA GLU A 200 5.07 16.29 14.91
C GLU A 200 4.83 16.35 13.40
N VAL A 201 4.55 15.22 12.76
CA VAL A 201 4.11 15.18 11.35
C VAL A 201 2.80 15.94 11.18
N LEU A 202 1.82 15.75 12.08
CA LEU A 202 0.55 16.49 12.06
C LEU A 202 0.73 17.99 12.30
N CYS A 203 1.82 18.41 12.96
CA CYS A 203 2.18 19.81 13.16
C CYS A 203 3.01 20.40 12.01
N HIS A 204 3.43 19.59 11.02
CA HIS A 204 4.30 20.06 9.96
C HIS A 204 3.60 21.10 9.05
N PRO A 205 4.27 22.18 8.63
CA PRO A 205 3.65 23.23 7.81
C PRO A 205 2.96 22.72 6.55
N TRP A 206 3.54 21.74 5.85
CA TRP A 206 2.96 21.12 4.67
C TRP A 206 1.61 20.40 4.93
N ILE A 207 1.35 19.97 6.17
CA ILE A 207 0.12 19.30 6.59
C ILE A 207 -0.92 20.28 7.15
N VAL A 208 -0.48 21.28 7.92
CA VAL A 208 -1.40 22.17 8.67
C VAL A 208 -1.85 23.38 7.86
N ASP A 209 -0.97 23.96 7.05
CA ASP A 209 -1.27 25.18 6.30
C ASP A 209 -1.68 24.84 4.85
N ASP A 210 -2.97 25.01 4.55
CA ASP A 210 -3.55 24.81 3.22
C ASP A 210 -2.90 25.66 2.12
N LYS A 211 -2.11 26.69 2.49
CA LYS A 211 -1.37 27.54 1.55
C LYS A 211 0.02 27.01 1.22
N VAL A 212 0.59 26.12 2.03
CA VAL A 212 1.95 25.59 1.84
C VAL A 212 1.95 24.46 0.80
N ALA A 213 1.01 23.53 0.89
CA ALA A 213 0.84 22.47 -0.11
C ALA A 213 0.22 23.06 -1.40
N PRO A 214 0.93 23.01 -2.55
CA PRO A 214 0.40 23.55 -3.79
C PRO A 214 -0.88 22.84 -4.26
N ASP A 215 -1.85 23.63 -4.71
CA ASP A 215 -3.09 23.10 -5.35
C ASP A 215 -3.00 23.11 -6.87
N LYS A 216 -1.80 22.83 -7.37
CA LYS A 216 -1.58 22.59 -8.79
C LYS A 216 -1.73 21.08 -9.03
N PRO A 217 -2.39 20.67 -10.13
CA PRO A 217 -2.40 19.27 -10.51
C PRO A 217 -0.97 18.74 -10.64
N LEU A 218 -0.73 17.57 -10.06
CA LEU A 218 0.47 16.78 -10.33
C LEU A 218 0.45 16.30 -11.78
N ASP A 219 1.63 15.97 -12.29
CA ASP A 219 1.77 15.45 -13.65
C ASP A 219 0.88 14.21 -13.83
N SER A 220 0.16 14.14 -14.95
CA SER A 220 -0.57 12.95 -15.40
C SER A 220 0.26 11.66 -15.35
N ALA A 221 1.58 11.74 -15.50
CA ALA A 221 2.50 10.62 -15.35
C ALA A 221 2.43 10.02 -13.92
N VAL A 222 2.26 10.85 -12.89
CA VAL A 222 2.07 10.41 -11.49
C VAL A 222 0.78 9.61 -11.37
N LEU A 223 -0.32 10.11 -11.93
CA LEU A 223 -1.61 9.41 -11.93
C LEU A 223 -1.54 8.07 -12.68
N SER A 224 -0.83 8.02 -13.81
CA SER A 224 -0.59 6.77 -14.53
C SER A 224 0.18 5.77 -13.67
N ARG A 225 1.28 6.21 -13.04
CA ARG A 225 2.09 5.37 -12.13
C ARG A 225 1.27 4.87 -10.94
N LEU A 226 0.45 5.71 -10.32
CA LEU A 226 -0.47 5.32 -9.23
C LEU A 226 -1.51 4.29 -9.69
N LYS A 227 -2.10 4.47 -10.88
CA LYS A 227 -3.04 3.50 -11.47
C LYS A 227 -2.39 2.13 -11.62
N HIS A 228 -1.16 2.12 -12.12
CA HIS A 228 -0.43 0.88 -12.32
C HIS A 228 -0.03 0.20 -11.01
N PHE A 229 0.43 0.99 -10.03
CA PHE A 229 0.72 0.50 -8.68
C PHE A 229 -0.52 -0.17 -8.04
N SER A 230 -1.68 0.50 -8.12
CA SER A 230 -2.95 -0.05 -7.61
C SER A 230 -3.37 -1.35 -8.31
N ALA A 231 -3.33 -1.37 -9.65
CA ALA A 231 -3.68 -2.56 -10.43
C ALA A 231 -2.81 -3.76 -10.07
N MET A 232 -1.53 -3.53 -9.79
CA MET A 232 -0.60 -4.59 -9.44
C MET A 232 -0.85 -5.17 -8.05
N ASN A 233 -1.13 -4.31 -7.07
CA ASN A 233 -1.48 -4.77 -5.72
C ASN A 233 -2.77 -5.61 -5.75
N LYS A 234 -3.76 -5.23 -6.56
CA LYS A 234 -4.96 -6.06 -6.77
C LYS A 234 -4.66 -7.41 -7.41
N LEU A 235 -3.80 -7.45 -8.41
CA LEU A 235 -3.40 -8.71 -9.04
C LEU A 235 -2.71 -9.64 -8.05
N LYS A 236 -1.79 -9.11 -7.22
CA LYS A 236 -1.15 -9.87 -6.12
C LYS A 236 -2.18 -10.40 -5.13
N LYS A 237 -3.12 -9.57 -4.68
CA LYS A 237 -4.20 -9.97 -3.76
C LYS A 237 -5.08 -11.07 -4.34
N MET A 238 -5.53 -10.92 -5.60
CA MET A 238 -6.35 -11.94 -6.25
C MET A 238 -5.61 -13.26 -6.40
N ALA A 239 -4.34 -13.24 -6.82
CA ALA A 239 -3.53 -14.45 -6.93
C ALA A 239 -3.41 -15.17 -5.58
N LEU A 240 -3.11 -14.44 -4.50
CA LEU A 240 -3.04 -14.98 -3.14
C LEU A 240 -4.39 -15.52 -2.67
N ARG A 241 -5.48 -14.79 -2.93
CA ARG A 241 -6.83 -15.21 -2.55
C ARG A 241 -7.20 -16.53 -3.19
N VAL A 242 -6.92 -16.73 -4.48
CA VAL A 242 -7.25 -18.01 -5.13
C VAL A 242 -6.28 -19.14 -4.71
N ILE A 243 -5.05 -18.83 -4.30
CA ILE A 243 -4.18 -19.83 -3.65
C ILE A 243 -4.77 -20.26 -2.30
N ALA A 244 -5.26 -19.30 -1.51
CA ALA A 244 -5.82 -19.53 -0.17
C ALA A 244 -7.22 -20.16 -0.21
N GLU A 245 -8.08 -19.70 -1.11
CA GLU A 245 -9.46 -20.13 -1.30
C GLU A 245 -9.56 -20.98 -2.57
N ARG A 246 -9.79 -22.28 -2.41
CA ARG A 246 -9.98 -23.23 -3.52
C ARG A 246 -11.33 -23.03 -4.26
N LEU A 247 -11.76 -21.81 -4.64
CA LEU A 247 -13.16 -21.54 -5.03
C LEU A 247 -13.43 -20.72 -6.32
N ASN A 248 -14.57 -21.12 -6.93
CA ASN A 248 -15.63 -20.61 -7.83
C ASN A 248 -15.40 -19.62 -9.01
N GLU A 249 -16.21 -19.81 -10.07
CA GLU A 249 -16.07 -19.18 -11.41
C GLU A 249 -16.39 -17.67 -11.50
N GLU A 250 -17.23 -17.11 -10.62
CA GLU A 250 -17.63 -15.69 -10.69
C GLU A 250 -16.48 -14.73 -10.36
N GLU A 251 -15.53 -15.16 -9.51
CA GLU A 251 -14.38 -14.34 -9.11
C GLU A 251 -13.26 -14.31 -10.16
N ILE A 252 -13.34 -15.16 -11.19
CA ILE A 252 -12.41 -15.24 -12.32
C ILE A 252 -12.64 -14.09 -13.33
N GLY A 253 -13.80 -13.42 -13.28
CA GLY A 253 -14.16 -12.35 -14.22
C GLY A 253 -13.20 -11.15 -14.21
N GLY A 254 -12.81 -10.68 -13.03
CA GLY A 254 -11.86 -9.57 -12.88
C GLY A 254 -10.45 -9.93 -13.35
N LEU A 255 -10.06 -11.19 -13.17
CA LEU A 255 -8.78 -11.72 -13.66
C LEU A 255 -8.76 -11.73 -15.19
N LYS A 256 -9.86 -12.08 -15.87
CA LYS A 256 -9.93 -12.13 -17.35
C LYS A 256 -9.68 -10.78 -18.03
N GLU A 257 -10.20 -9.69 -17.49
CA GLU A 257 -10.00 -8.35 -18.08
C GLU A 257 -8.56 -7.84 -17.87
N LEU A 258 -7.97 -8.13 -16.70
CA LEU A 258 -6.54 -7.90 -16.46
C LEU A 258 -5.66 -8.74 -17.40
N PHE A 259 -6.05 -9.99 -17.68
CA PHE A 259 -5.35 -10.88 -18.59
C PHE A 259 -5.33 -10.35 -20.03
N LYS A 260 -6.48 -9.93 -20.57
CA LYS A 260 -6.56 -9.32 -21.92
C LYS A 260 -5.67 -8.08 -22.07
N MET A 261 -5.44 -7.36 -20.98
CA MET A 261 -4.63 -6.15 -21.00
C MET A 261 -3.12 -6.46 -21.08
N ILE A 262 -2.71 -7.66 -20.66
CA ILE A 262 -1.31 -8.11 -20.60
C ILE A 262 -0.97 -9.04 -21.79
N ASP A 263 -1.96 -9.79 -22.29
CA ASP A 263 -1.87 -10.64 -23.50
C ASP A 263 -1.80 -9.75 -24.77
N THR A 264 -0.61 -9.23 -25.05
CA THR A 264 -0.42 -8.24 -26.13
C THR A 264 -0.47 -8.85 -27.53
N ASP A 265 -0.27 -10.16 -27.67
CA ASP A 265 -0.38 -10.87 -28.93
C ASP A 265 -1.77 -11.50 -29.15
N ASN A 266 -2.65 -11.40 -28.15
CA ASN A 266 -4.02 -11.91 -28.16
C ASN A 266 -4.07 -13.43 -28.40
N SER A 267 -3.01 -14.13 -28.00
CA SER A 267 -2.86 -15.59 -28.16
C SER A 267 -3.75 -16.38 -27.20
N GLY A 268 -4.37 -15.72 -26.22
CA GLY A 268 -5.06 -16.38 -25.12
C GLY A 268 -4.09 -17.05 -24.16
N THR A 269 -2.82 -16.65 -24.17
CA THR A 269 -1.74 -17.18 -23.33
C THR A 269 -0.93 -16.01 -22.81
N ILE A 270 -0.53 -16.01 -21.53
CA ILE A 270 0.42 -15.01 -21.02
C ILE A 270 1.77 -15.70 -20.83
N THR A 271 2.75 -15.34 -21.65
CA THR A 271 4.13 -15.78 -21.46
C THR A 271 4.80 -15.01 -20.31
N PHE A 272 5.89 -15.55 -19.77
CA PHE A 272 6.71 -14.83 -18.79
C PHE A 272 7.16 -13.47 -19.34
N ASP A 273 7.53 -13.42 -20.62
CA ASP A 273 8.00 -12.19 -21.27
C ASP A 273 6.84 -11.21 -21.54
N GLU A 274 5.64 -11.67 -21.89
CA GLU A 274 4.47 -10.78 -22.03
C GLU A 274 3.98 -10.25 -20.68
N LEU A 275 4.04 -11.08 -19.64
CA LEU A 275 3.79 -10.60 -18.29
C LEU A 275 4.84 -9.57 -17.92
N LYS A 276 6.13 -9.88 -18.08
CA LYS A 276 7.26 -8.98 -17.78
C LYS A 276 7.24 -7.68 -18.58
N ASP A 277 6.93 -7.73 -19.87
CA ASP A 277 6.87 -6.56 -20.75
C ASP A 277 5.57 -5.78 -20.57
N GLY A 278 4.45 -6.46 -20.35
CA GLY A 278 3.19 -5.86 -19.92
C GLY A 278 3.41 -5.07 -18.63
N LEU A 279 4.07 -5.67 -17.64
CA LEU A 279 4.48 -5.07 -16.37
C LEU A 279 5.38 -3.84 -16.59
N LYS A 280 6.42 -3.94 -17.41
CA LYS A 280 7.30 -2.81 -17.76
C LYS A 280 6.58 -1.66 -18.46
N ARG A 281 5.65 -1.96 -19.38
CA ARG A 281 4.87 -0.95 -20.13
C ARG A 281 3.87 -0.21 -19.24
N VAL A 282 3.37 -0.88 -18.20
CA VAL A 282 2.55 -0.26 -17.16
C VAL A 282 3.41 0.38 -16.06
N GLY A 283 4.69 0.68 -16.28
CA GLY A 283 5.52 1.38 -15.30
C GLY A 283 5.76 0.61 -13.99
N SER A 284 5.47 -0.69 -13.97
CA SER A 284 5.75 -1.59 -12.87
C SER A 284 7.03 -2.37 -13.19
N GLN A 285 8.00 -2.31 -12.30
CA GLN A 285 9.07 -3.29 -12.28
C GLN A 285 8.68 -4.27 -11.17
N LEU A 286 8.33 -5.50 -11.52
CA LEU A 286 8.15 -6.57 -10.54
C LEU A 286 9.40 -7.45 -10.52
N MET A 287 9.61 -8.10 -9.39
CA MET A 287 10.68 -9.07 -9.18
C MET A 287 10.44 -10.30 -10.06
N GLU A 288 11.45 -10.86 -10.72
CA GLU A 288 11.23 -12.08 -11.52
C GLU A 288 10.67 -13.24 -10.68
N SER A 289 10.99 -13.29 -9.39
CA SER A 289 10.41 -14.25 -8.45
C SER A 289 8.93 -14.00 -8.20
N GLU A 290 8.49 -12.75 -8.04
CA GLU A 290 7.07 -12.41 -7.90
C GLU A 290 6.30 -12.70 -9.19
N ILE A 291 6.90 -12.43 -10.35
CA ILE A 291 6.31 -12.76 -11.65
C ILE A 291 6.14 -14.28 -11.77
N LYS A 292 7.15 -15.06 -11.37
CA LYS A 292 7.08 -16.53 -11.34
C LYS A 292 6.06 -17.05 -10.34
N ASP A 293 6.03 -16.53 -9.12
CA ASP A 293 5.06 -16.92 -8.09
C ASP A 293 3.63 -16.59 -8.53
N LEU A 294 3.44 -15.45 -9.17
CA LEU A 294 2.16 -15.04 -9.74
C LEU A 294 1.76 -15.92 -10.93
N MET A 295 2.69 -16.25 -11.84
CA MET A 295 2.44 -17.21 -12.92
C MET A 295 2.13 -18.60 -12.41
N ASP A 296 2.85 -19.10 -11.41
CA ASP A 296 2.63 -20.43 -10.85
C ASP A 296 1.35 -20.51 -10.03
N ALA A 297 1.01 -19.45 -9.30
CA ALA A 297 -0.30 -19.27 -8.68
C ALA A 297 -1.39 -19.38 -9.75
N VAL A 298 -1.28 -18.59 -10.82
CA VAL A 298 -2.30 -18.51 -11.85
C VAL A 298 -2.39 -19.78 -12.72
N ARG A 299 -1.28 -20.49 -12.96
CA ARG A 299 -1.28 -21.82 -13.59
C ARG A 299 -2.02 -22.88 -12.77
N LYS A 300 -1.76 -22.93 -11.47
CA LYS A 300 -2.41 -23.89 -10.57
C LYS A 300 -3.92 -23.66 -10.50
N ILE A 301 -4.36 -22.44 -10.73
CA ILE A 301 -5.77 -22.05 -10.83
C ILE A 301 -6.37 -22.56 -12.15
N PHE A 302 -5.81 -22.17 -13.30
CA PHE A 302 -6.39 -22.49 -14.60
C PHE A 302 -6.39 -23.98 -14.96
N SER A 303 -5.36 -24.72 -14.56
CA SER A 303 -5.28 -26.17 -14.76
C SER A 303 -6.38 -26.95 -14.02
N ARG A 304 -6.98 -26.37 -12.98
CA ARG A 304 -7.93 -27.05 -12.09
C ARG A 304 -9.40 -26.79 -12.42
N PHE A 305 -9.74 -25.65 -13.03
CA PHE A 305 -11.11 -25.30 -13.41
C PHE A 305 -11.55 -25.79 -14.80
N SER A 306 -10.74 -26.61 -15.50
CA SER A 306 -11.01 -27.03 -16.90
C SER A 306 -11.33 -25.86 -17.85
N ILE A 307 -10.85 -24.63 -17.54
CA ILE A 307 -10.90 -23.48 -18.45
C ILE A 307 -9.79 -23.68 -19.49
N LYS A 308 -9.89 -24.75 -20.29
CA LYS A 308 -8.96 -25.04 -21.40
C LYS A 308 -9.13 -24.07 -22.57
N THR A 309 -10.14 -23.21 -22.54
CA THR A 309 -10.55 -22.43 -23.71
C THR A 309 -10.00 -21.00 -23.73
N TYR A 310 -9.34 -20.50 -22.66
CA TYR A 310 -8.98 -19.07 -22.61
C TYR A 310 -7.65 -18.67 -21.97
N CYS A 311 -6.89 -19.53 -21.29
CA CYS A 311 -5.60 -19.15 -20.70
C CYS A 311 -4.65 -20.35 -20.60
N ASN A 312 -3.62 -20.38 -21.43
CA ASN A 312 -2.40 -21.13 -21.11
C ASN A 312 -1.36 -20.16 -20.54
N LEU A 313 -0.46 -20.64 -19.70
CA LEU A 313 0.74 -19.89 -19.29
C LEU A 313 1.92 -20.75 -19.73
N SER A 314 2.85 -20.24 -20.53
CA SER A 314 4.10 -20.93 -20.91
C SER A 314 5.29 -20.25 -20.25
N LEU A 315 6.21 -21.07 -19.74
CA LEU A 315 7.42 -20.64 -19.04
C LEU A 315 8.48 -20.33 -20.10
#